data_AF-A0A2N0BMG9-F1
#
_entry.id   AF-A0A2N0BMG9-F1
#
_cell.length_a   1.000
_cell.length_b   1.000
_cell.length_c   1.000
_cell.angle_alpha   90.00
_cell.angle_beta   90.00
_cell.angle_gamma   90.00
#
_symmetry.space_group_name_H-M   'P 1'
#
loop_
_entity.id
_entity.type
_entity.pdbx_description
1 polymer ?
#
loop_
_entity_poly.entity_id
_entity_poly.type
_entity_poly.pdbx_seq_one_letter_code
_entity_poly.pdbx_strand_id
1 'polypeptide(L)' 'MNPIIKESIEWHFKEGYTVVKTCEILSWSNPGLRPEIVQAEFARLESRIPKAGSRKEEVAA' A
#
# COMPACT_ATOMS: atom_id res chain seq x y z
N MET A 1 9.27 8.88 7.63
CA MET A 1 8.58 7.62 8.02
C MET A 1 9.64 6.55 8.25
N ASN A 2 9.49 5.72 9.28
CA ASN A 2 10.40 4.59 9.54
C ASN A 2 10.34 3.60 8.35
N PRO A 3 11.47 3.19 7.76
CA PRO A 3 11.50 2.26 6.63
C PRO A 3 10.78 0.94 6.91
N ILE A 4 10.85 0.42 8.14
CA ILE A 4 10.19 -0.84 8.54
C ILE A 4 8.67 -0.71 8.47
N ILE A 5 8.13 0.44 8.91
CA ILE A 5 6.69 0.71 8.85
C ILE A 5 6.26 0.80 7.38
N LYS A 6 7.06 1.45 6.55
CA LYS A 6 6.79 1.57 5.12
C LYS A 6 6.73 0.19 4.44
N GLU A 7 7.75 -0.64 4.63
CA GLU A 7 7.79 -1.99 4.08
C GLU A 7 6.60 -2.83 4.55
N SER A 8 6.23 -2.70 5.82
CA SER A 8 5.04 -3.37 6.37
C SER A 8 3.75 -2.91 5.68
N ILE A 9 3.56 -1.60 5.47
CA ILE A 9 2.40 -1.06 4.76
C ILE A 9 2.37 -1.58 3.32
N GLU A 10 3.50 -1.57 2.62
CA GLU A 10 3.61 -2.09 1.25
C GLU A 10 3.30 -3.59 1.16
N TRP A 11 3.69 -4.38 2.16
CA TRP A 11 3.35 -5.80 2.25
C TRP A 11 1.84 -6.00 2.42
N HIS A 12 1.21 -5.31 3.38
CA HIS A 12 -0.24 -5.43 3.60
C HIS A 12 -1.06 -5.01 2.38
N PHE A 13 -0.62 -3.97 1.67
CA PHE A 13 -1.24 -3.55 0.42
C PHE A 13 -1.22 -4.66 -0.64
N LYS A 14 -0.09 -5.35 -0.81
CA LYS A 14 0.04 -6.47 -1.78
C LYS A 14 -0.84 -7.66 -1.40
N GLU A 15 -1.03 -7.88 -0.11
CA GLU A 15 -1.95 -8.91 0.41
C GLU A 15 -3.43 -8.52 0.28
N GLY A 16 -3.74 -7.32 -0.24
CA GLY A 16 -5.11 -6.86 -0.46
C GLY A 16 -5.81 -6.35 0.81
N TYR A 17 -5.06 -5.99 1.84
CA TYR A 17 -5.63 -5.44 3.07
C TYR A 17 -6.13 -4.01 2.80
N THR A 18 -7.07 -3.54 3.61
CA THR A 18 -7.53 -2.15 3.57
C THR A 18 -6.69 -1.25 4.46
N VAL A 19 -6.67 0.06 4.19
CA VAL A 19 -6.03 1.07 5.05
C VAL A 19 -6.43 0.91 6.51
N VAL A 20 -7.72 0.68 6.78
CA VAL A 20 -8.24 0.51 8.14
C VAL A 20 -7.62 -0.72 8.80
N LYS A 21 -7.59 -1.87 8.11
CA LYS A 21 -7.04 -3.10 8.67
C LYS A 21 -5.53 -3.02 8.91
N THR A 22 -4.80 -2.44 7.96
CA THR A 22 -3.36 -2.20 8.11
C THR A 22 -3.06 -1.26 9.27
N CYS A 23 -3.84 -0.19 9.43
CA CYS A 23 -3.68 0.74 10.55
C CYS A 23 -3.95 0.06 11.90
N GLU A 24 -5.01 -0.75 12.00
CA GLU A 24 -5.34 -1.52 13.21
C GLU A 24 -4.16 -2.41 13.62
N ILE A 25 -3.64 -3.21 12.70
CA ILE A 25 -2.53 -4.15 12.96
C ILE A 25 -1.25 -3.40 13.36
N LEU A 26 -0.84 -2.40 12.57
CA LEU A 26 0.43 -1.73 12.79
C LEU A 26 0.41 -0.82 14.02
N SER A 27 -0.77 -0.35 14.45
CA SER A 27 -0.92 0.45 15.66
C SER A 27 -0.55 -0.31 16.94
N TRP A 28 -0.67 -1.65 16.95
CA TRP A 28 -0.35 -2.48 18.11
C TRP A 28 1.14 -2.49 18.41
N SER A 29 1.99 -2.47 17.39
CA SER A 29 3.45 -2.48 17.53
C SER A 29 4.09 -1.10 17.36
N ASN A 30 3.34 -0.11 16.86
CA ASN A 30 3.82 1.24 16.61
C ASN A 30 2.87 2.26 17.26
N PRO A 31 2.94 2.42 18.60
CA PRO A 31 2.17 3.45 19.29
C PRO A 31 2.55 4.82 18.73
N GLY A 32 1.56 5.52 18.15
CA GLY A 32 1.75 6.81 17.46
C GLY A 32 1.70 6.74 15.94
N LEU A 33 1.50 5.57 15.34
CA LEU A 33 1.20 5.46 13.91
C LEU A 33 -0.11 6.19 13.60
N ARG A 34 -0.04 7.19 12.72
CA ARG A 34 -1.21 7.95 12.28
C ARG A 34 -1.86 7.29 11.06
N PRO A 35 -3.21 7.21 11.00
CA PRO A 35 -3.92 6.66 9.84
C PRO A 35 -3.56 7.36 8.53
N GLU A 36 -3.28 8.67 8.58
CA GLU A 36 -2.91 9.48 7.41
C GLU A 36 -1.65 8.95 6.70
N ILE A 37 -0.70 8.38 7.45
CA ILE A 37 0.54 7.83 6.91
C ILE A 37 0.24 6.56 6.10
N VAL A 38 -0.61 5.68 6.64
CA VAL A 38 -1.03 4.45 5.96
C VAL A 38 -1.82 4.79 4.69
N GLN A 39 -2.73 5.76 4.79
CA GLN A 39 -3.53 6.23 3.67
C GLN A 39 -2.67 6.83 2.54
N ALA A 40 -1.67 7.65 2.88
CA ALA A 40 -0.79 8.27 1.90
C ALA A 40 0.04 7.24 1.12
N GLU A 41 0.58 6.22 1.79
CA GLU A 41 1.33 5.16 1.11
C GLU A 41 0.41 4.24 0.29
N PHE A 42 -0.78 3.93 0.78
CA PHE A 42 -1.78 3.20 -0.02
C PHE A 42 -2.11 3.94 -1.32
N ALA A 43 -2.44 5.24 -1.25
CA ALA A 43 -2.72 6.04 -2.43
C ALA A 43 -1.52 6.09 -3.40
N ARG A 44 -0.30 6.17 -2.87
CA ARG A 44 0.94 6.10 -3.67
C ARG A 44 1.09 4.75 -4.37
N LEU A 45 0.74 3.65 -3.71
CA LEU A 45 0.81 2.31 -4.30
C LEU A 45 -0.29 2.09 -5.35
N GLU A 46 -1.52 2.51 -5.06
CA GLU A 46 -2.64 2.48 -6.02
C GLU A 46 -2.33 3.28 -7.29
N SER A 47 -1.72 4.46 -7.15
CA SER A 47 -1.29 5.27 -8.30
C SER A 47 -0.22 4.58 -9.17
N ARG A 48 0.50 3.59 -8.63
CA ARG A 48 1.52 2.83 -9.36
C ARG A 48 0.94 1.58 -10.02
N ILE A 49 -0.25 1.14 -9.61
CA ILE A 49 -0.93 0.04 -10.29
C ILE A 49 -1.43 0.60 -11.63
N PRO A 50 -0.95 0.08 -12.77
CA PRO A 50 -1.51 0.47 -14.05
C PRO A 50 -2.98 0.09 -14.05
N LYS A 51 -3.86 1.09 -14.17
CA LYS A 51 -5.30 0.84 -14.39
C LYS A 51 -5.40 -0.10 -15.57
N ALA A 52 -6.16 -1.17 -15.43
CA ALA A 52 -6.27 -2.28 -16.37
C ALA A 52 -6.82 -1.92 -17.78
N GLY A 53 -6.85 -0.64 -18.16
CA GLY A 53 -7.14 -0.14 -19.50
C GLY A 53 -5.91 0.29 -20.33
N SER A 54 -4.69 0.27 -19.77
CA SER A 54 -3.47 0.71 -20.50
C SER A 54 -2.53 -0.43 -20.88
N ARG A 55 -3.00 -1.68 -20.91
CA ARG A 55 -2.21 -2.80 -21.43
C ARG A 55 -2.27 -2.74 -22.95
N LYS A 56 -1.37 -1.97 -23.57
CA LYS A 56 -1.03 -2.21 -24.97
C LYS A 56 -0.47 -3.62 -25.04
N GLU A 57 -1.27 -4.46 -25.67
CA GLU A 57 -0.93 -5.75 -26.21
C GLU A 57 0.35 -5.60 -27.05
N GLU A 58 1.49 -5.97 -26.48
CA GLU A 58 2.70 -6.23 -27.27
C GLU A 58 3.00 -7.72 -27.11
N VAL A 59 2.15 -8.52 -27.75
CA VAL A 59 2.52 -9.87 -28.17
C VAL A 59 3.20 -9.68 -29.52
N ALA A 60 4.53 -9.55 -29.52
CA ALA A 60 5.32 -9.59 -30.73
C ALA A 60 5.37 -11.04 -31.25
N ALA A 61 5.09 -11.14 -32.55
CA ALA A 61 4.91 -12.32 -33.38
C ALA A 61 6.20 -13.11 -33.68
#